data_AF-A0A1A8ITR7-F1
#
_entry.id   AF-A0A1A8ITR7-F1
#
_cell.length_a   1.000
_cell.length_b   1.000
_cell.length_c   1.000
_cell.angle_alpha   90.00
_cell.angle_beta   90.00
_cell.angle_gamma   90.00
#
_symmetry.space_group_name_H-M   'P 1'
#
loop_
_entity.id
_entity.type
_entity.pdbx_description
1 polymer ?
#
loop_
_entity_poly.entity_id
_entity_poly.type
_entity_poly.pdbx_seq_one_letter_code
_entity_poly.pdbx_strand_id
1 'polypeptide(L)'
;MHETGLQLIQKALAVLQIFAASQFGCSTGHVPQNMWSQDSTGLDYGPLLQRLEAAVEKVRVLGSRRHPSVEHVVSYTSTSTLGARDELTTAVRKELATALKDLLAHGLFSPSQTMSLVLAPISCLLPYRPAPQTMHPWELFVKYYHSKNGKAFVESPARQLSQSFSLNVGSGPGTVTPKQSFLWAIHAVLKEHGRYKRGPDTEFKALVCMALNEQRLVSWLNLLCKSGTLIHPHYQSWSYMAQTGFEGALRILGRISHLRFNLPMDLAVRQLKNIKDAF
;
A
#
# COMPACT_ATOMS: atom_id res chain seq x y z
N MET A 1 -63.13 -5.15 -23.65
CA MET A 1 -61.98 -5.39 -22.74
C MET A 1 -60.62 -5.53 -23.44
N HIS A 2 -60.55 -5.71 -24.76
CA HIS A 2 -59.28 -5.93 -25.48
C HIS A 2 -58.50 -4.64 -25.83
N GLU A 3 -59.19 -3.51 -25.97
CA GLU A 3 -58.58 -2.21 -26.35
C GLU A 3 -57.74 -1.58 -25.22
N THR A 4 -58.10 -1.84 -23.96
CA THR A 4 -57.42 -1.28 -22.79
C THR A 4 -56.03 -1.88 -22.58
N GLY A 5 -55.85 -3.17 -22.92
CA GLY A 5 -54.55 -3.84 -22.83
C GLY A 5 -53.56 -3.36 -23.89
N LEU A 6 -54.05 -3.08 -25.09
CA LEU A 6 -53.21 -2.63 -26.22
C LEU A 6 -52.68 -1.21 -25.99
N GLN A 7 -53.51 -0.33 -25.41
CA GLN A 7 -53.08 1.01 -25.00
C GLN A 7 -52.07 0.98 -23.84
N LEU A 8 -52.20 0.03 -22.92
CA LEU A 8 -51.26 -0.13 -21.81
C LEU A 8 -49.89 -0.61 -22.32
N ILE A 9 -49.88 -1.55 -23.26
CA ILE A 9 -48.66 -2.05 -23.90
C ILE A 9 -47.98 -0.95 -24.72
N GLN A 10 -48.73 -0.14 -25.47
CA GLN A 10 -48.17 0.99 -26.21
C GLN A 10 -47.55 2.04 -25.28
N LYS A 11 -48.20 2.34 -24.15
CA LYS A 11 -47.65 3.27 -23.14
C LYS A 11 -46.39 2.71 -22.47
N ALA A 12 -46.37 1.41 -22.15
CA ALA A 12 -45.17 0.75 -21.61
C ALA A 12 -44.01 0.74 -22.62
N LEU A 13 -44.28 0.50 -23.89
CA LEU A 13 -43.29 0.54 -24.97
C LEU A 13 -42.73 1.96 -25.15
N ALA A 14 -43.58 2.99 -25.12
CA ALA A 14 -43.15 4.38 -25.21
C ALA A 14 -42.23 4.77 -24.03
N VAL A 15 -42.55 4.34 -22.81
CA VAL A 15 -41.70 4.57 -21.63
C VAL A 15 -40.36 3.84 -21.76
N LEU A 16 -40.35 2.60 -22.25
CA LEU A 16 -39.11 1.86 -22.52
C LEU A 16 -38.27 2.51 -23.63
N GLN A 17 -38.91 3.06 -24.67
CA GLN A 17 -38.22 3.77 -25.75
C GLN A 17 -37.65 5.11 -25.28
N ILE A 18 -38.37 5.86 -24.43
CA ILE A 18 -37.86 7.08 -23.78
C ILE A 18 -36.69 6.75 -22.84
N PHE A 19 -36.78 5.64 -22.11
CA PHE A 19 -35.68 5.15 -21.27
C PHE A 19 -34.46 4.73 -22.11
N ALA A 20 -34.68 4.02 -23.22
CA ALA A 20 -33.61 3.63 -24.13
C ALA A 20 -32.97 4.85 -24.80
N ALA A 21 -33.76 5.81 -25.28
CA ALA A 21 -33.24 7.03 -25.90
C ALA A 21 -32.50 7.95 -24.91
N SER A 22 -32.93 7.98 -23.65
CA SER A 22 -32.29 8.81 -22.61
C SER A 22 -31.03 8.17 -22.01
N GLN A 23 -30.94 6.84 -21.93
CA GLN A 23 -29.76 6.14 -21.44
C GLN A 23 -28.73 5.83 -22.53
N PHE A 24 -29.17 5.63 -23.78
CA PHE A 24 -28.28 5.23 -24.87
C PHE A 24 -28.05 6.32 -25.92
N GLY A 25 -28.78 7.45 -25.89
CA GLY A 25 -28.54 8.60 -26.76
C GLY A 25 -28.71 8.30 -28.25
N CYS A 26 -29.70 8.89 -28.91
CA CYS A 26 -29.80 8.82 -30.37
C CYS A 26 -28.63 9.56 -31.05
N SER A 27 -27.54 8.86 -31.36
CA SER A 27 -26.68 9.20 -32.49
C SER A 27 -26.67 8.03 -33.48
N THR A 28 -27.51 8.12 -34.51
CA THR A 28 -27.26 7.46 -35.78
C THR A 28 -26.01 8.09 -36.39
N GLY A 29 -24.85 7.53 -36.07
CA GLY A 29 -23.57 8.06 -36.50
C GLY A 29 -22.45 7.60 -35.58
N HIS A 30 -21.79 6.51 -35.98
CA HIS A 30 -20.52 6.02 -35.46
C HIS A 30 -20.47 5.79 -33.93
N VAL A 31 -20.51 4.52 -33.51
CA VAL A 31 -19.93 4.13 -32.21
C VAL A 31 -18.50 4.66 -32.22
N PRO A 32 -18.11 5.62 -31.36
CA PRO A 32 -16.73 6.05 -31.31
C PRO A 32 -15.97 4.85 -30.76
N GLN A 33 -15.14 4.24 -31.61
CA GLN A 33 -14.26 3.11 -31.28
C GLN A 33 -13.21 3.46 -30.19
N ASN A 34 -13.33 4.66 -29.61
CA ASN A 34 -12.41 5.30 -28.69
C ASN A 34 -13.00 5.37 -27.26
N MET A 35 -14.25 4.96 -27.04
CA MET A 35 -14.86 4.96 -25.69
C MET A 35 -14.28 3.87 -24.77
N TRP A 36 -13.49 2.96 -25.35
CA TRP A 36 -12.74 1.89 -24.67
C TRP A 36 -11.23 2.07 -24.80
N SER A 37 -10.76 3.27 -25.15
CA SER A 37 -9.35 3.61 -24.98
C SER A 37 -9.12 3.97 -23.51
N GLN A 38 -9.30 2.99 -22.63
CA GLN A 38 -8.72 3.04 -21.29
C GLN A 38 -7.21 3.08 -21.52
N ASP A 39 -6.56 4.20 -21.18
CA ASP A 39 -5.12 4.44 -21.37
C ASP A 39 -4.33 3.14 -21.17
N SER A 40 -3.81 2.59 -22.27
CA SER A 40 -3.07 1.32 -22.30
C SER A 40 -1.82 1.37 -21.42
N THR A 41 -1.34 2.59 -21.11
CA THR A 41 -0.22 2.88 -20.21
C THR A 41 -0.51 2.54 -18.75
N GLY A 42 -1.77 2.56 -18.32
CA GLY A 42 -2.15 2.22 -16.94
C GLY A 42 -2.32 0.71 -16.69
N LEU A 43 -2.39 -0.10 -17.75
CA LEU A 43 -2.58 -1.55 -17.67
C LEU A 43 -1.25 -2.30 -17.60
N ASP A 44 -0.18 -1.73 -18.16
CA ASP A 44 1.14 -2.36 -18.19
C ASP A 44 1.93 -2.11 -16.90
N TYR A 45 2.13 -3.18 -16.13
CA TYR A 45 2.96 -3.19 -14.92
C TYR A 45 4.40 -3.67 -15.16
N GLY A 46 4.77 -4.02 -16.41
CA GLY A 46 6.11 -4.47 -16.78
C GLY A 46 7.22 -3.49 -16.37
N PRO A 47 7.11 -2.18 -16.69
CA PRO A 47 8.08 -1.17 -16.28
C PRO A 47 8.20 -1.04 -14.75
N LEU A 48 7.09 -1.20 -14.01
CA LEU A 48 7.09 -1.15 -12.55
C LEU A 48 7.86 -2.33 -11.95
N LEU A 49 7.70 -3.53 -12.52
CA LEU A 49 8.44 -4.72 -12.11
C LEU A 49 9.93 -4.60 -12.41
N GLN A 50 10.30 -4.10 -13.60
CA GLN A 50 11.71 -3.86 -13.94
C GLN A 50 12.36 -2.86 -12.98
N ARG A 51 11.64 -1.79 -12.62
CA ARG A 51 12.11 -0.81 -11.64
C ARG A 51 12.30 -1.42 -10.26
N LEU A 52 11.37 -2.28 -9.82
CA LEU A 52 11.48 -2.99 -8.56
C LEU A 52 12.69 -3.93 -8.58
N GLU A 53 12.89 -4.68 -9.66
CA GLU A 53 14.01 -5.61 -9.82
C GLU A 53 15.36 -4.88 -9.79
N ALA A 54 15.50 -3.78 -10.53
CA ALA A 54 16.71 -2.95 -10.50
C ALA A 54 17.00 -2.38 -9.10
N ALA A 55 15.97 -1.88 -8.40
CA ALA A 55 16.13 -1.34 -7.05
C ALA A 55 16.51 -2.43 -6.04
N VAL A 56 15.92 -3.61 -6.13
CA VAL A 56 16.26 -4.76 -5.28
C VAL A 56 17.69 -5.22 -5.54
N GLU A 57 18.11 -5.30 -6.80
CA GLU A 57 19.47 -5.70 -7.15
C GLU A 57 20.50 -4.70 -6.63
N LYS A 58 20.24 -3.40 -6.75
CA LYS A 58 21.08 -2.36 -6.17
C LYS A 58 21.21 -2.49 -4.65
N VAL A 59 20.08 -2.67 -3.95
CA VAL A 59 20.08 -2.87 -2.49
C VAL A 59 20.79 -4.16 -2.11
N ARG A 60 20.66 -5.22 -2.91
CA ARG A 60 21.37 -6.49 -2.71
C ARG A 60 22.88 -6.30 -2.77
N VAL A 61 23.38 -5.66 -3.83
CA VAL A 61 24.82 -5.39 -4.00
C VAL A 61 25.37 -4.53 -2.85
N LEU A 62 24.67 -3.47 -2.47
CA LEU A 62 25.08 -2.60 -1.35
C LEU A 62 25.00 -3.31 0.01
N GLY A 63 23.99 -4.16 0.20
CA GLY A 63 23.78 -4.92 1.43
C GLY A 63 24.77 -6.07 1.62
N SER A 64 25.15 -6.77 0.54
CA SER A 64 26.11 -7.88 0.61
C SER A 64 27.53 -7.42 0.94
N ARG A 65 27.93 -6.21 0.55
CA ARG A 65 29.24 -5.62 0.90
C ARG A 65 29.43 -5.37 2.39
N ARG A 66 28.38 -5.51 3.20
CA ARG A 66 28.36 -5.21 4.65
C ARG A 66 28.35 -6.43 5.57
N HIS A 67 28.37 -7.66 5.03
CA HIS A 67 28.50 -8.83 5.90
C HIS A 67 29.86 -8.75 6.63
N PRO A 68 29.90 -8.72 7.98
CA PRO A 68 31.16 -8.73 8.68
C PRO A 68 31.76 -10.12 8.50
N SER A 69 32.86 -10.21 7.74
CA SER A 69 33.84 -11.25 8.02
C SER A 69 34.33 -10.98 9.44
N VAL A 70 34.00 -11.89 10.35
CA VAL A 70 34.69 -11.99 11.63
C VAL A 70 36.16 -12.21 11.27
N GLU A 71 36.99 -11.24 11.65
CA GLU A 71 38.45 -11.25 11.79
C GLU A 71 39.17 -10.09 11.09
N HIS A 72 40.01 -9.46 11.91
CA HIS A 72 41.21 -8.70 11.59
C HIS A 72 41.14 -7.17 11.34
N VAL A 73 41.67 -6.50 12.37
CA VAL A 73 42.43 -5.24 12.42
C VAL A 73 41.64 -3.95 12.23
N VAL A 74 41.66 -3.17 13.32
CA VAL A 74 41.30 -1.75 13.42
C VAL A 74 41.98 -0.97 12.28
N SER A 75 41.23 -0.70 11.21
CA SER A 75 41.63 0.26 10.18
C SER A 75 40.91 1.58 10.44
N TYR A 76 41.69 2.65 10.59
CA TYR A 76 41.33 4.03 10.90
C TYR A 76 40.53 4.74 9.79
N THR A 77 39.89 4.01 8.88
CA THR A 77 39.07 4.54 7.79
C THR A 77 37.58 4.51 8.16
N SER A 78 37.19 5.26 9.19
CA SER A 78 35.78 5.34 9.64
C SER A 78 34.88 6.17 8.70
N THR A 79 35.43 6.90 7.73
CA THR A 79 34.69 7.76 6.80
C THR A 79 34.04 6.99 5.64
N SER A 80 34.66 5.91 5.15
CA SER A 80 34.11 5.12 4.03
C SER A 80 32.87 4.31 4.43
N THR A 81 32.80 3.84 5.69
CA THR A 81 31.66 3.07 6.22
C THR A 81 30.41 3.93 6.42
N LEU A 82 30.60 5.22 6.74
CA LEU A 82 29.53 6.21 6.85
C LEU A 82 28.94 6.56 5.48
N GLY A 83 29.79 6.82 4.47
CA GLY A 83 29.34 7.08 3.09
C GLY A 83 28.55 5.91 2.50
N ALA A 84 29.06 4.68 2.65
CA ALA A 84 28.34 3.48 2.22
C ALA A 84 27.01 3.25 2.98
N ARG A 85 26.88 3.77 4.22
CA ARG A 85 25.62 3.71 4.98
C ARG A 85 24.57 4.63 4.39
N ASP A 86 25.00 5.81 3.99
CA ASP A 86 24.14 6.83 3.41
C ASP A 86 23.68 6.41 2.01
N GLU A 87 24.56 5.81 1.21
CA GLU A 87 24.22 5.23 -0.09
C GLU A 87 23.18 4.11 0.01
N LEU A 88 23.37 3.14 0.92
CA LEU A 88 22.40 2.07 1.14
C LEU A 88 21.05 2.63 1.61
N THR A 89 21.09 3.57 2.55
CA THR A 89 19.87 4.21 3.07
C THR A 89 19.14 4.98 1.96
N THR A 90 19.88 5.65 1.09
CA THR A 90 19.35 6.35 -0.07
C THR A 90 18.75 5.37 -1.08
N ALA A 91 19.44 4.29 -1.42
CA ALA A 91 18.94 3.25 -2.32
C ALA A 91 17.64 2.63 -1.79
N VAL A 92 17.56 2.32 -0.49
CA VAL A 92 16.34 1.80 0.11
C VAL A 92 15.21 2.82 0.06
N ARG A 93 15.45 4.07 0.52
CA ARG A 93 14.37 5.06 0.70
C ARG A 93 13.93 5.75 -0.58
N LYS A 94 14.84 6.00 -1.53
CA LYS A 94 14.53 6.74 -2.77
C LYS A 94 14.23 5.82 -3.94
N GLU A 95 14.76 4.60 -3.96
CA GLU A 95 14.60 3.68 -5.10
C GLU A 95 13.68 2.51 -4.72
N LEU A 96 14.09 1.66 -3.76
CA LEU A 96 13.32 0.46 -3.42
C LEU A 96 11.93 0.79 -2.87
N ALA A 97 11.84 1.71 -1.90
CA ALA A 97 10.54 2.12 -1.35
C ALA A 97 9.67 2.78 -2.42
N THR A 98 10.24 3.61 -3.30
CA THR A 98 9.47 4.25 -4.37
C THR A 98 8.96 3.23 -5.38
N ALA A 99 9.80 2.29 -5.83
CA ALA A 99 9.40 1.24 -6.76
C ALA A 99 8.32 0.32 -6.17
N LEU A 100 8.46 -0.06 -4.89
CA LEU A 100 7.45 -0.85 -4.19
C LEU A 100 6.13 -0.08 -4.03
N LYS A 101 6.19 1.21 -3.70
CA LYS A 101 5.02 2.10 -3.61
C LYS A 101 4.29 2.16 -4.95
N ASP A 102 5.01 2.43 -6.03
CA ASP A 102 4.42 2.58 -7.37
C ASP A 102 3.73 1.29 -7.81
N LEU A 103 4.34 0.13 -7.56
CA LEU A 103 3.75 -1.16 -7.86
C LEU A 103 2.52 -1.47 -6.98
N LEU A 104 2.56 -1.15 -5.69
CA LEU A 104 1.40 -1.29 -4.80
C LEU A 104 0.26 -0.32 -5.17
N ALA A 105 0.59 0.84 -5.73
CA ALA A 105 -0.38 1.86 -6.14
C ALA A 105 -1.06 1.53 -7.48
N HIS A 106 -0.52 0.59 -8.26
CA HIS A 106 -1.06 0.20 -9.55
C HIS A 106 -2.51 -0.32 -9.42
N GLY A 107 -3.48 0.48 -9.86
CA GLY A 107 -4.91 0.18 -9.74
C GLY A 107 -5.47 0.24 -8.31
N LEU A 108 -4.74 0.82 -7.37
CA LEU A 108 -5.20 1.08 -6.00
C LEU A 108 -6.11 2.31 -5.98
N PHE A 109 -7.27 2.21 -5.33
CA PHE A 109 -8.23 3.30 -5.20
C PHE A 109 -8.93 3.29 -3.84
N SER A 110 -9.43 4.46 -3.44
CA SER A 110 -10.32 4.58 -2.28
C SER A 110 -11.77 4.57 -2.76
N PRO A 111 -12.61 3.60 -2.34
CA PRO A 111 -14.04 3.66 -2.59
C PRO A 111 -14.61 4.94 -1.96
N SER A 112 -15.31 5.75 -2.76
CA SER A 112 -16.04 6.89 -2.23
C SER A 112 -17.09 6.40 -1.23
N GLN A 113 -16.97 6.81 0.03
CA GLN A 113 -17.87 6.41 1.12
C GLN A 113 -19.29 7.00 0.97
N THR A 114 -19.48 7.91 0.02
CA THR A 114 -20.71 8.65 -0.22
C THR A 114 -21.49 8.11 -1.42
N MET A 115 -22.31 7.10 -1.18
CA MET A 115 -23.60 7.04 -1.88
C MET A 115 -24.49 8.11 -1.22
N SER A 116 -24.38 9.36 -1.68
CA SER A 116 -25.24 10.44 -1.18
C SER A 116 -26.69 10.13 -1.60
N LEU A 117 -27.51 9.70 -0.63
CA LEU A 117 -28.95 9.45 -0.85
C LEU A 117 -29.71 10.71 -1.28
N VAL A 118 -29.12 11.90 -1.09
CA VAL A 118 -29.69 13.20 -1.47
C VAL A 118 -29.72 13.38 -3.00
N LEU A 119 -28.84 12.70 -3.75
CA LEU A 119 -28.81 12.75 -5.22
C LEU A 119 -29.57 11.60 -5.88
N ALA A 120 -30.05 10.62 -5.11
CA ALA A 120 -30.75 9.43 -5.60
C ALA A 120 -31.92 9.72 -6.58
N PRO A 121 -32.75 10.77 -6.41
CA PRO A 121 -33.82 11.06 -7.37
C PRO A 121 -33.37 11.79 -8.65
N ILE A 122 -32.11 12.26 -8.74
CA ILE A 122 -31.57 13.00 -9.90
C ILE A 122 -30.42 12.22 -10.59
N SER A 123 -29.91 11.15 -9.96
CA SER A 123 -28.82 10.30 -10.48
C SER A 123 -29.14 9.56 -11.79
N CYS A 124 -30.38 9.58 -12.27
CA CYS A 124 -30.74 9.09 -13.60
C CYS A 124 -30.49 10.11 -14.73
N LEU A 125 -30.20 11.38 -14.41
CA LEU A 125 -29.99 12.47 -15.38
C LEU A 125 -28.51 12.89 -15.51
N LEU A 126 -27.63 12.42 -14.63
CA LEU A 126 -26.19 12.70 -14.68
C LEU A 126 -25.41 11.40 -14.42
N PRO A 127 -24.53 10.95 -15.32
CA PRO A 127 -23.57 9.90 -15.03
C PRO A 127 -22.48 10.46 -14.10
N TYR A 128 -22.84 10.75 -12.84
CA TYR A 128 -21.86 11.09 -11.81
C TYR A 128 -21.16 9.80 -11.36
N ARG A 129 -20.10 9.43 -12.07
CA ARG A 129 -19.10 8.50 -11.54
C ARG A 129 -18.14 9.33 -10.71
N PRO A 130 -18.16 9.25 -9.36
CA PRO A 130 -17.11 9.90 -8.58
C PRO A 130 -15.77 9.36 -9.08
N ALA A 131 -14.86 10.26 -9.47
CA ALA A 131 -13.53 9.86 -9.87
C ALA A 131 -12.92 9.07 -8.69
N PRO A 132 -12.42 7.85 -8.91
CA PRO A 132 -11.78 7.09 -7.85
C PRO A 132 -10.64 7.92 -7.28
N GLN A 133 -10.70 8.23 -5.99
CA GLN A 133 -9.62 8.96 -5.34
C GLN A 133 -8.40 8.04 -5.27
N THR A 134 -7.27 8.54 -5.79
CA THR A 134 -5.99 7.84 -5.73
C THR A 134 -5.59 7.68 -4.27
N MET A 135 -5.52 6.44 -3.80
CA MET A 135 -5.20 6.11 -2.41
C MET A 135 -3.71 5.83 -2.28
N HIS A 136 -3.05 6.37 -1.26
CA HIS A 136 -1.64 6.06 -1.04
C HIS A 136 -1.49 4.65 -0.44
N PRO A 137 -0.51 3.82 -0.88
CA PRO A 137 -0.32 2.47 -0.34
C PRO A 137 -0.23 2.40 1.18
N TRP A 138 0.39 3.39 1.84
CA TRP A 138 0.40 3.51 3.31
C TRP A 138 -0.97 3.39 3.95
N GLU A 139 -1.99 4.04 3.37
CA GLU A 139 -3.35 3.99 3.90
C GLU A 139 -3.90 2.56 3.88
N LEU A 140 -3.45 1.71 2.95
CA LEU A 140 -3.82 0.29 2.89
C LEU A 140 -3.26 -0.47 4.10
N PHE A 141 -2.02 -0.17 4.52
CA PHE A 141 -1.43 -0.72 5.75
C PHE A 141 -2.20 -0.26 7.00
N VAL A 142 -2.60 1.00 7.04
CA VAL A 142 -3.40 1.55 8.15
C VAL A 142 -4.77 0.87 8.21
N LYS A 143 -5.43 0.66 7.07
CA LYS A 143 -6.69 -0.10 7.00
C LYS A 143 -6.51 -1.56 7.44
N TYR A 144 -5.42 -2.21 7.05
CA TYR A 144 -5.08 -3.55 7.55
C TYR A 144 -4.97 -3.56 9.08
N TYR A 145 -4.22 -2.63 9.64
CA TYR A 145 -4.02 -2.49 11.08
C TYR A 145 -5.34 -2.30 11.84
N HIS A 146 -6.24 -1.44 11.34
CA HIS A 146 -7.56 -1.26 11.93
C HIS A 146 -8.44 -2.51 11.82
N SER A 147 -8.43 -3.19 10.67
CA SER A 147 -9.21 -4.44 10.46
C SER A 147 -8.82 -5.57 11.41
N LYS A 148 -7.61 -5.52 12.00
CA LYS A 148 -7.10 -6.50 12.96
C LYS A 148 -7.16 -6.01 14.41
N ASN A 149 -7.88 -4.92 14.69
CA ASN A 149 -7.91 -4.28 16.02
C ASN A 149 -6.50 -4.01 16.56
N GLY A 150 -5.59 -3.57 15.68
CA GLY A 150 -4.17 -3.44 15.99
C GLY A 150 -3.88 -2.57 17.21
N LYS A 151 -4.68 -1.52 17.46
CA LYS A 151 -4.54 -0.67 18.65
C LYS A 151 -4.78 -1.44 19.94
N ALA A 152 -5.93 -2.11 20.04
CA ALA A 152 -6.25 -2.94 21.20
C ALA A 152 -5.24 -4.08 21.39
N PHE A 153 -4.70 -4.62 20.30
CA PHE A 153 -3.68 -5.66 20.34
C PHE A 153 -2.31 -5.16 20.83
N VAL A 154 -1.86 -3.97 20.42
CA VAL A 154 -0.54 -3.43 20.77
C VAL A 154 -0.57 -2.73 22.14
N GLU A 155 -1.64 -2.01 22.45
CA GLU A 155 -1.79 -1.23 23.69
C GLU A 155 -2.43 -2.02 24.84
N SER A 156 -2.53 -3.35 24.75
CA SER A 156 -3.13 -4.13 25.84
C SER A 156 -2.34 -3.96 27.14
N PRO A 157 -3.00 -3.80 28.31
CA PRO A 157 -2.31 -3.55 29.59
C PRO A 157 -1.24 -4.59 29.91
N ALA A 158 -1.55 -5.88 29.68
CA ALA A 158 -0.59 -6.97 29.87
C ALA A 158 0.68 -6.79 29.03
N ARG A 159 0.55 -6.32 27.78
CA ARG A 159 1.70 -6.06 26.91
C ARG A 159 2.50 -4.86 27.35
N GLN A 160 1.83 -3.75 27.66
CA GLN A 160 2.50 -2.54 28.12
C GLN A 160 3.29 -2.79 29.40
N LEU A 161 2.68 -3.50 30.37
CA LEU A 161 3.33 -3.87 31.62
C LEU A 161 4.58 -4.71 31.34
N SER A 162 4.45 -5.79 30.59
CA SER A 162 5.59 -6.62 30.28
C SER A 162 6.67 -5.91 29.47
N GLN A 163 6.32 -4.99 28.57
CA GLN A 163 7.33 -4.15 27.90
C GLN A 163 8.09 -3.25 28.86
N SER A 164 7.42 -2.68 29.86
CA SER A 164 8.07 -1.93 30.94
C SER A 164 9.05 -2.81 31.74
N PHE A 165 8.79 -4.11 31.82
CA PHE A 165 9.67 -5.10 32.47
C PHE A 165 10.61 -5.84 31.49
N SER A 166 10.68 -5.42 30.22
CA SER A 166 11.44 -6.12 29.15
C SER A 166 11.09 -7.61 28.98
N LEU A 167 9.86 -8.00 29.35
CA LEU A 167 9.32 -9.35 29.23
C LEU A 167 8.69 -9.55 27.84
N ASN A 168 8.98 -10.69 27.22
CA ASN A 168 8.52 -11.02 25.87
C ASN A 168 7.03 -11.41 25.89
N VAL A 169 6.12 -10.51 25.53
CA VAL A 169 4.67 -10.81 25.44
C VAL A 169 4.29 -11.30 24.05
N GLY A 170 4.80 -12.48 23.72
CA GLY A 170 4.24 -13.34 22.70
C GLY A 170 3.84 -14.63 23.40
N SER A 171 2.61 -15.07 23.20
CA SER A 171 2.04 -16.35 23.66
C SER A 171 3.10 -17.47 23.78
N GLY A 172 3.45 -17.84 25.03
CA GLY A 172 4.35 -18.95 25.34
C GLY A 172 5.84 -18.74 24.97
N PRO A 173 6.68 -19.79 25.06
CA PRO A 173 8.09 -19.76 24.67
C PRO A 173 8.34 -19.54 23.16
N GLY A 174 7.33 -19.06 22.42
CA GLY A 174 7.28 -19.04 20.97
C GLY A 174 7.59 -17.66 20.37
N THR A 175 8.54 -17.65 19.44
CA THR A 175 8.89 -16.58 18.51
C THR A 175 7.74 -15.63 18.13
N VAL A 176 7.99 -14.32 18.19
CA VAL A 176 7.08 -13.26 17.70
C VAL A 176 6.64 -13.57 16.27
N THR A 177 5.33 -13.71 16.05
CA THR A 177 4.82 -14.09 14.73
C THR A 177 4.92 -12.91 13.74
N PRO A 178 4.98 -13.17 12.42
CA PRO A 178 4.98 -12.10 11.40
C PRO A 178 3.80 -11.14 11.54
N LYS A 179 2.63 -11.65 11.92
CA LYS A 179 1.44 -10.81 12.13
C LYS A 179 1.61 -9.88 13.34
N GLN A 180 2.17 -10.39 14.43
CA GLN A 180 2.35 -9.60 15.65
C GLN A 180 3.40 -8.50 15.44
N SER A 181 4.54 -8.83 14.83
CA SER A 181 5.58 -7.86 14.47
C SER A 181 5.07 -6.82 13.46
N PHE A 182 4.28 -7.23 12.47
CA PHE A 182 3.69 -6.31 11.51
C PHE A 182 2.75 -5.28 12.14
N LEU A 183 1.85 -5.72 13.03
CA LEU A 183 0.96 -4.81 13.76
C LEU A 183 1.75 -3.86 14.66
N TRP A 184 2.83 -4.35 15.28
CA TRP A 184 3.74 -3.53 16.07
C TRP A 184 4.43 -2.45 15.24
N ALA A 185 4.94 -2.82 14.06
CA ALA A 185 5.64 -1.90 13.18
C ALA A 185 4.73 -0.78 12.66
N ILE A 186 3.51 -1.12 12.22
CA ILE A 186 2.53 -0.09 11.79
C ILE A 186 2.18 0.83 12.96
N HIS A 187 1.95 0.27 14.16
CA HIS A 187 1.67 1.07 15.35
C HIS A 187 2.81 2.02 15.70
N ALA A 188 4.06 1.54 15.66
CA ALA A 188 5.25 2.34 15.94
C ALA A 188 5.36 3.52 14.95
N VAL A 189 5.21 3.27 13.65
CA VAL A 189 5.23 4.33 12.64
C VAL A 189 4.12 5.35 12.90
N LEU A 190 2.87 4.92 13.12
CA LEU A 190 1.75 5.81 13.43
C LEU A 190 2.00 6.67 14.68
N LYS A 191 2.54 6.07 15.75
CA LYS A 191 2.83 6.76 17.02
C LYS A 191 3.99 7.74 16.89
N GLU A 192 5.04 7.37 16.17
CA GLU A 192 6.24 8.21 16.02
C GLU A 192 6.05 9.31 14.99
N HIS A 193 5.46 9.02 13.85
CA HIS A 193 5.33 9.95 12.73
C HIS A 193 4.05 10.80 12.81
N GLY A 194 2.97 10.25 13.39
CA GLY A 194 1.73 11.01 13.62
C GLY A 194 1.94 12.24 14.52
N ARG A 195 2.89 12.16 15.46
CA ARG A 195 3.29 13.30 16.32
C ARG A 195 3.84 14.50 15.55
N TYR A 196 4.32 14.29 14.33
CA TYR A 196 4.97 15.32 13.51
C TYR A 196 4.24 15.57 12.18
N LYS A 197 2.99 15.10 12.04
CA LYS A 197 2.15 15.27 10.83
C LYS A 197 2.88 14.89 9.53
N ARG A 198 3.73 13.85 9.57
CA ARG A 198 4.45 13.41 8.37
C ARG A 198 3.47 12.79 7.39
N GLY A 199 3.71 13.04 6.10
CA GLY A 199 2.85 12.54 5.02
C GLY A 199 3.02 11.02 4.80
N PRO A 200 2.05 10.40 4.10
CA PRO A 200 1.96 8.94 3.97
C PRO A 200 3.17 8.30 3.26
N ASP A 201 3.88 9.05 2.40
CA ASP A 201 5.12 8.60 1.77
C ASP A 201 6.27 8.40 2.78
N THR A 202 6.36 9.29 3.77
CA THR A 202 7.42 9.19 4.79
C THR A 202 7.18 8.00 5.72
N GLU A 203 5.92 7.80 6.11
CA GLU A 203 5.49 6.69 6.95
C GLU A 203 5.71 5.35 6.23
N PHE A 204 5.37 5.28 4.94
CA PHE A 204 5.66 4.11 4.11
C PHE A 204 7.16 3.80 4.03
N LYS A 205 8.01 4.81 3.79
CA LYS A 205 9.48 4.64 3.78
C LYS A 205 10.02 4.15 5.13
N ALA A 206 9.47 4.64 6.24
CA ALA A 206 9.83 4.16 7.57
C ALA A 206 9.46 2.69 7.76
N LEU A 207 8.25 2.30 7.36
CA LEU A 207 7.80 0.89 7.42
C LEU A 207 8.69 -0.04 6.59
N VAL A 208 9.07 0.36 5.36
CA VAL A 208 9.98 -0.44 4.52
C VAL A 208 11.34 -0.63 5.20
N CYS A 209 11.89 0.42 5.83
CA CYS A 209 13.14 0.31 6.59
C CYS A 209 13.00 -0.66 7.78
N MET A 210 11.91 -0.57 8.54
CA MET A 210 11.64 -1.49 9.65
C MET A 210 11.53 -2.94 9.17
N ALA A 211 10.81 -3.16 8.07
CA ALA A 211 10.57 -4.48 7.51
C ALA A 211 11.87 -5.15 7.00
N LEU A 212 12.80 -4.36 6.47
CA LEU A 212 14.12 -4.83 6.06
C LEU A 212 15.01 -5.12 7.27
N ASN A 213 15.00 -4.27 8.30
CA ASN A 213 15.74 -4.50 9.54
C ASN A 213 15.28 -5.80 10.24
N GLU A 214 13.98 -6.09 10.23
CA GLU A 214 13.42 -7.33 10.80
C GLU A 214 13.50 -8.53 9.85
N GLN A 215 13.96 -8.37 8.61
CA GLN A 215 13.96 -9.41 7.57
C GLN A 215 12.55 -9.99 7.30
N ARG A 216 11.52 -9.17 7.52
CA ARG A 216 10.10 -9.57 7.43
C ARG A 216 9.35 -8.97 6.24
N LEU A 217 9.99 -8.14 5.40
CA LEU A 217 9.33 -7.43 4.29
C LEU A 217 8.42 -8.32 3.43
N VAL A 218 8.93 -9.46 2.96
CA VAL A 218 8.13 -10.41 2.16
C VAL A 218 6.95 -10.96 2.97
N SER A 219 7.18 -11.36 4.21
CA SER A 219 6.13 -11.93 5.06
C SER A 219 5.03 -10.92 5.42
N TRP A 220 5.39 -9.66 5.67
CA TRP A 220 4.45 -8.58 5.97
C TRP A 220 3.62 -8.19 4.75
N LEU A 221 4.24 -8.06 3.57
CA LEU A 221 3.51 -7.83 2.32
C LEU A 221 2.59 -9.00 1.99
N ASN A 222 3.03 -10.25 2.19
CA ASN A 222 2.19 -11.42 1.95
C ASN A 222 0.94 -11.43 2.86
N LEU A 223 1.07 -11.00 4.13
CA LEU A 223 -0.09 -10.83 5.03
C LEU A 223 -1.09 -9.80 4.51
N LEU A 224 -0.60 -8.73 3.89
CA LEU A 224 -1.44 -7.71 3.25
C LEU A 224 -2.15 -8.26 2.02
N CYS A 225 -1.41 -8.91 1.12
CA CYS A 225 -1.91 -9.47 -0.15
C CYS A 225 -2.97 -10.55 0.08
N LYS A 226 -2.81 -11.37 1.13
CA LYS A 226 -3.77 -12.42 1.51
C LYS A 226 -5.02 -11.91 2.23
N SER A 227 -5.08 -10.61 2.55
CA SER A 227 -6.25 -10.02 3.18
C SER A 227 -7.32 -9.68 2.15
N GLY A 228 -8.08 -10.69 1.69
CA GLY A 228 -9.12 -10.51 0.66
C GLY A 228 -10.15 -9.42 0.99
N THR A 229 -10.52 -9.28 2.27
CA THR A 229 -11.42 -8.21 2.76
C THR A 229 -10.86 -6.80 2.59
N LEU A 230 -9.55 -6.67 2.37
CA LEU A 230 -8.85 -5.42 2.12
C LEU A 230 -8.57 -5.24 0.63
N ILE A 231 -8.12 -6.29 -0.07
CA ILE A 231 -7.72 -6.21 -1.48
C ILE A 231 -8.94 -6.01 -2.40
N HIS A 232 -9.98 -6.83 -2.27
CA HIS A 232 -11.14 -6.78 -3.16
C HIS A 232 -11.82 -5.40 -3.24
N PRO A 233 -12.05 -4.68 -2.13
CA PRO A 233 -12.68 -3.37 -2.21
C PRO A 233 -11.75 -2.22 -2.65
N HIS A 234 -10.42 -2.38 -2.67
CA HIS A 234 -9.49 -1.26 -2.91
C HIS A 234 -8.65 -1.40 -4.19
N TYR A 235 -8.76 -2.51 -4.93
CA TYR A 235 -8.01 -2.73 -6.16
C TYR A 235 -8.90 -2.95 -7.36
N GLN A 236 -8.53 -2.33 -8.48
CA GLN A 236 -9.17 -2.57 -9.77
C GLN A 236 -8.85 -3.99 -10.27
N SER A 237 -9.77 -4.61 -11.00
CA SER A 237 -9.59 -5.97 -11.53
C SER A 237 -8.40 -6.11 -12.48
N TRP A 238 -8.02 -5.03 -13.17
CA TRP A 238 -6.84 -4.98 -14.04
C TRP A 238 -5.52 -4.72 -13.30
N SER A 239 -5.56 -4.49 -11.98
CA SER A 239 -4.34 -4.21 -11.21
C SER A 239 -3.39 -5.41 -11.13
N TYR A 240 -2.09 -5.15 -11.02
CA TYR A 240 -1.09 -6.17 -10.72
C TYR A 240 -1.46 -7.00 -9.48
N MET A 241 -1.92 -6.34 -8.41
CA MET A 241 -2.37 -7.00 -7.19
C MET A 241 -3.52 -7.99 -7.45
N ALA A 242 -4.56 -7.55 -8.17
CA ALA A 242 -5.73 -8.38 -8.45
C ALA A 242 -5.43 -9.53 -9.44
N GLN A 243 -4.61 -9.28 -10.46
CA GLN A 243 -4.30 -10.27 -11.49
C GLN A 243 -3.33 -11.36 -11.01
N THR A 244 -2.33 -11.01 -10.19
CA THR A 244 -1.22 -11.93 -9.87
C THR A 244 -1.10 -12.26 -8.37
N GLY A 245 -1.90 -11.64 -7.51
CA GLY A 245 -1.74 -11.76 -6.06
C GLY A 245 -0.41 -11.23 -5.53
N PHE A 246 0.29 -10.37 -6.31
CA PHE A 246 1.60 -9.80 -5.99
C PHE A 246 2.78 -10.80 -5.90
N GLU A 247 2.58 -12.07 -6.28
CA GLU A 247 3.56 -13.15 -6.11
C GLU A 247 4.92 -12.90 -6.81
N GLY A 248 4.92 -12.30 -7.99
CA GLY A 248 6.14 -11.97 -8.72
C GLY A 248 7.02 -10.96 -7.97
N ALA A 249 6.40 -9.91 -7.43
CA ALA A 249 7.09 -8.90 -6.62
C ALA A 249 7.61 -9.48 -5.30
N LEU A 250 6.83 -10.36 -4.64
CA LEU A 250 7.29 -11.07 -3.44
C LEU A 250 8.54 -11.91 -3.73
N ARG A 251 8.60 -12.57 -4.90
CA ARG A 251 9.78 -13.35 -5.34
C ARG A 251 11.00 -12.46 -5.58
N ILE A 252 10.82 -11.31 -6.23
CA ILE A 252 11.90 -10.32 -6.45
C ILE A 252 12.43 -9.84 -5.09
N LEU A 253 11.56 -9.41 -4.18
CA LEU A 253 11.92 -8.98 -2.83
C LEU A 253 12.58 -10.10 -2.00
N GLY A 254 12.23 -11.35 -2.25
CA GLY A 254 12.84 -12.53 -1.62
C GLY A 254 14.36 -12.60 -1.78
N ARG A 255 14.91 -12.01 -2.86
CA ARG A 255 16.36 -11.99 -3.14
C ARG A 255 17.17 -11.23 -2.11
N ILE A 256 16.56 -10.31 -1.35
CA ILE A 256 17.22 -9.54 -0.28
C ILE A 256 16.80 -9.99 1.14
N SER A 257 15.92 -10.99 1.26
CA SER A 257 15.34 -11.39 2.55
C SER A 257 16.34 -11.96 3.56
N HIS A 258 17.44 -12.57 3.08
CA HIS A 258 18.50 -13.14 3.93
C HIS A 258 19.49 -12.10 4.45
N LEU A 259 19.51 -10.89 3.86
CA LEU A 259 20.42 -9.83 4.25
C LEU A 259 19.96 -9.17 5.56
N ARG A 260 20.91 -8.79 6.41
CA ARG A 260 20.65 -8.07 7.66
C ARG A 260 20.93 -6.59 7.46
N PHE A 261 19.93 -5.78 7.78
CA PHE A 261 20.00 -4.32 7.61
C PHE A 261 20.01 -3.61 8.96
N ASN A 262 20.59 -2.41 8.98
CA ASN A 262 20.52 -1.48 10.11
C ASN A 262 20.25 -0.06 9.57
N LEU A 263 19.02 0.11 9.08
CA LEU A 263 18.54 1.33 8.43
C LEU A 263 17.85 2.26 9.45
N PRO A 264 18.02 3.58 9.36
CA PRO A 264 17.33 4.50 10.24
C PRO A 264 15.86 4.65 9.82
N MET A 265 14.95 4.30 10.73
CA MET A 265 13.50 4.45 10.57
C MET A 265 13.00 5.86 10.91
N ASP A 266 13.75 6.60 11.72
CA ASP A 266 13.39 7.90 12.28
C ASP A 266 13.97 9.10 11.50
N LEU A 267 14.61 8.90 10.35
CA LEU A 267 15.27 9.96 9.56
C LEU A 267 14.43 11.23 9.39
N ALA A 268 13.14 11.09 9.10
CA ALA A 268 12.23 12.22 8.92
C ALA A 268 11.76 12.85 10.23
N VAL A 269 11.96 12.19 11.36
CA VAL A 269 11.51 12.63 12.69
C VAL A 269 12.69 13.09 13.56
N ARG A 270 13.89 12.57 13.32
CA ARG A 270 15.11 12.80 14.09
C ARG A 270 15.49 14.28 14.18
N GLN A 271 15.40 15.00 13.06
CA GLN A 271 15.64 16.45 13.05
C GLN A 271 14.65 17.21 13.93
N LEU A 272 13.39 16.78 13.98
CA LEU A 272 12.34 17.44 14.77
C LEU A 272 12.39 17.07 16.26
N LYS A 273 12.89 15.87 16.59
CA LYS A 273 13.21 15.48 17.98
C LYS A 273 14.34 16.34 18.52
N ASN A 274 15.45 16.42 17.79
CA ASN A 274 16.62 17.19 18.19
C ASN A 274 16.33 18.69 18.40
N ILE A 275 15.42 19.27 17.61
CA ILE A 275 14.99 20.66 17.80
C ILE A 275 14.22 20.82 19.12
N LYS A 276 13.30 19.91 19.44
CA LYS A 276 12.52 19.98 20.69
C LYS A 276 13.34 19.71 21.95
N ASP A 277 14.39 18.90 21.87
CA ASP A 277 15.26 18.65 23.04
C ASP A 277 16.26 19.81 23.28
N ALA A 278 16.36 20.76 22.34
CA ALA A 278 17.25 21.93 22.40
C ALA A 278 16.55 23.22 22.84
N PHE A 279 15.23 23.20 23.05
CA PHE A 279 14.40 24.32 23.50
C PHE A 279 13.54 23.92 24.69
#